data_AF-A0A3B8S476-F1
#
_entry.id   AF-A0A3B8S476-F1
#
_cell.length_a   1.000
_cell.length_b   1.000
_cell.length_c   1.000
_cell.angle_alpha   90.00
_cell.angle_beta   90.00
_cell.angle_gamma   90.00
#
_symmetry.space_group_name_H-M   'P 1'
#
loop_
_entity.id
_entity.type
_entity.pdbx_description
1 polymer ?
#
loop_
_entity_poly.entity_id
_entity_poly.type
_entity_poly.pdbx_seq_one_letter_code
_entity_poly.pdbx_strand_id
1 'polypeptide(L)'
;MTRKIRSDQEKKLARRNVKYELNILNTIVEAKLKHLCLPKEERDASIGSAFMDSILLHVRNLFDFLEHPPASDYVRAKDILQDKWKPPKFKIINNNLMKEINNYRMHITYSRKMGEEKPDWDIKKMRDEINAAYQEFRKELPDPDRPLWKIQSKKS
;
A
#
# COMPACT_ATOMS: atom_id res chain seq x y z
N MET A 1 -7.72 22.56 -14.60
CA MET A 1 -8.93 21.73 -14.40
C MET A 1 -9.38 21.90 -12.96
N THR A 2 -10.62 22.32 -12.75
CA THR A 2 -11.23 22.46 -11.42
C THR A 2 -11.42 21.07 -10.80
N ARG A 3 -10.91 20.88 -9.58
CA ARG A 3 -10.91 19.59 -8.89
C ARG A 3 -12.34 19.23 -8.48
N LYS A 4 -12.86 18.06 -8.88
CA LYS A 4 -14.20 17.61 -8.50
C LYS A 4 -14.25 17.34 -7.00
N ILE A 5 -15.11 18.06 -6.27
CA ILE A 5 -15.43 17.76 -4.87
C ILE A 5 -16.19 16.43 -4.86
N ARG A 6 -15.68 15.45 -4.11
CA ARG A 6 -16.29 14.12 -3.98
C ARG A 6 -17.51 14.17 -3.07
N SER A 7 -18.57 13.46 -3.45
CA SER A 7 -19.76 13.22 -2.63
C SER A 7 -19.43 12.43 -1.36
N ASP A 8 -20.31 12.48 -0.36
CA ASP A 8 -20.11 11.73 0.89
C ASP A 8 -20.15 10.21 0.68
N GLN A 9 -20.89 9.74 -0.32
CA GLN A 9 -20.89 8.33 -0.73
C GLN A 9 -19.53 7.92 -1.32
N GLU A 10 -18.95 8.74 -2.20
CA GLU A 10 -17.60 8.50 -2.75
C GLU A 10 -16.55 8.49 -1.63
N LYS A 11 -16.62 9.42 -0.66
CA LYS A 11 -15.71 9.45 0.50
C LYS A 11 -15.87 8.20 1.38
N LYS A 12 -17.10 7.74 1.60
CA LYS A 12 -17.38 6.51 2.37
C LYS A 12 -16.81 5.27 1.67
N LEU A 13 -16.96 5.18 0.35
CA LEU A 13 -16.40 4.08 -0.45
C LEU A 13 -14.87 4.11 -0.42
N ALA A 14 -14.26 5.28 -0.66
CA ALA A 14 -12.82 5.47 -0.58
C ALA A 14 -12.25 5.01 0.75
N ARG A 15 -12.88 5.43 1.86
CA ARG A 15 -12.52 5.01 3.21
C ARG A 15 -12.58 3.50 3.38
N ARG A 16 -13.62 2.83 2.87
CA ARG A 16 -13.74 1.37 2.92
C ARG A 16 -12.60 0.69 2.17
N ASN A 17 -12.29 1.17 0.97
CA ASN A 17 -11.23 0.61 0.13
C ASN A 17 -9.85 0.80 0.76
N VAL A 18 -9.51 2.01 1.23
CA VAL A 18 -8.23 2.27 1.90
C VAL A 18 -8.06 1.40 3.15
N LYS A 19 -9.12 1.24 3.96
CA LYS A 19 -9.07 0.32 5.12
C LYS A 19 -8.87 -1.13 4.71
N TYR A 20 -9.52 -1.56 3.63
CA TYR A 20 -9.34 -2.90 3.09
C TYR A 20 -7.88 -3.12 2.69
N GLU A 21 -7.31 -2.23 1.88
CA GLU A 21 -5.91 -2.31 1.43
C GLU A 21 -4.92 -2.36 2.61
N LEU A 22 -5.08 -1.49 3.62
CA LEU A 22 -4.23 -1.49 4.81
C LEU A 22 -4.36 -2.79 5.62
N ASN A 23 -5.58 -3.30 5.80
CA ASN A 23 -5.81 -4.55 6.52
C ASN A 23 -5.17 -5.73 5.81
N ILE A 24 -5.29 -5.80 4.48
CA ILE A 24 -4.67 -6.86 3.70
C ILE A 24 -3.15 -6.74 3.79
N LEU A 25 -2.56 -5.57 3.51
CA LEU A 25 -1.11 -5.36 3.59
C LEU A 25 -0.55 -5.81 4.94
N ASN A 26 -1.14 -5.35 6.05
CA ASN A 26 -0.69 -5.72 7.38
C ASN A 26 -0.81 -7.23 7.63
N THR A 27 -1.93 -7.83 7.24
CA THR A 27 -2.16 -9.28 7.40
C THR A 27 -1.17 -10.11 6.59
N ILE A 28 -0.94 -9.73 5.32
CA ILE A 28 -0.13 -10.54 4.41
C ILE A 28 1.36 -10.40 4.68
N VAL A 29 1.82 -9.25 5.18
CA VAL A 29 3.20 -9.10 5.65
C VAL A 29 3.44 -10.02 6.85
N GLU A 30 2.52 -10.05 7.82
CA GLU A 30 2.63 -10.98 8.95
C GLU A 30 2.61 -12.45 8.51
N ALA A 31 1.72 -12.81 7.57
CA ALA A 31 1.68 -14.16 7.01
C ALA A 31 2.99 -14.53 6.29
N LYS A 32 3.55 -13.59 5.51
CA LYS A 32 4.83 -13.78 4.83
C LYS A 32 5.99 -13.94 5.80
N LEU A 33 6.04 -13.11 6.85
CA LEU A 33 7.08 -13.21 7.88
C LEU A 33 7.00 -14.56 8.61
N LYS A 34 5.81 -15.01 8.98
CA LYS A 34 5.61 -16.36 9.55
C LYS A 34 6.06 -17.46 8.61
N HIS A 35 5.73 -17.36 7.33
CA HIS A 35 6.19 -18.31 6.31
C HIS A 35 7.72 -18.31 6.15
N LEU A 36 8.38 -17.15 6.31
CA LEU A 36 9.85 -17.06 6.31
C LEU A 36 10.49 -17.64 7.59
N CYS A 37 9.73 -17.91 8.65
CA CYS A 37 10.22 -18.58 9.85
C CYS A 37 10.13 -20.12 9.74
N LEU A 38 9.43 -20.67 8.75
CA LEU A 38 9.37 -22.12 8.54
C LEU A 38 10.74 -22.67 8.11
N PRO A 39 11.05 -23.96 8.38
CA PRO A 39 12.18 -24.66 7.77
C PRO A 39 12.15 -24.55 6.23
N LYS A 40 13.31 -24.52 5.57
CA LYS A 40 13.40 -24.22 4.12
C LYS A 40 12.64 -25.26 3.28
N GLU A 41 12.70 -26.51 3.70
CA GLU A 41 12.02 -27.68 3.16
C GLU A 41 10.50 -27.61 3.26
N GLU A 42 9.96 -26.83 4.20
CA GLU A 42 8.52 -26.60 4.38
C GLU A 42 8.02 -25.34 3.64
N ARG A 43 8.94 -24.54 3.09
CA ARG A 43 8.58 -23.32 2.37
C ARG A 43 8.17 -23.63 0.94
N ASP A 44 6.88 -23.59 0.69
CA ASP A 44 6.35 -23.53 -0.67
C ASP A 44 6.72 -22.20 -1.34
N ALA A 45 7.57 -22.27 -2.37
CA ALA A 45 8.05 -21.10 -3.12
C ALA A 45 6.92 -20.37 -3.88
N SER A 46 5.88 -21.09 -4.30
CA SER A 46 4.71 -20.53 -4.97
C SER A 46 3.87 -19.72 -3.98
N ILE A 47 3.62 -20.26 -2.78
CA ILE A 47 2.97 -19.52 -1.68
C ILE A 47 3.80 -18.29 -1.32
N GLY A 48 5.12 -18.47 -1.17
CA GLY A 48 6.04 -17.37 -0.89
C GLY A 48 6.02 -16.27 -1.96
N SER A 49 5.83 -16.62 -3.22
CA SER A 49 5.71 -15.67 -4.34
C SER A 49 4.34 -14.99 -4.36
N ALA A 50 3.26 -15.73 -4.13
CA ALA A 50 1.90 -15.19 -4.05
C ALA A 50 1.78 -14.13 -2.93
N PHE A 51 2.39 -14.38 -1.77
CA PHE A 51 2.49 -13.37 -0.71
C PHE A 51 3.22 -12.12 -1.17
N MET A 52 4.36 -12.28 -1.85
CA MET A 52 5.14 -11.13 -2.34
C MET A 52 4.33 -10.31 -3.35
N ASP A 53 3.74 -10.96 -4.36
CA ASP A 53 2.98 -10.28 -5.41
C ASP A 53 1.79 -9.50 -4.83
N SER A 54 1.11 -10.05 -3.83
CA SER A 54 0.03 -9.36 -3.14
C SER A 54 0.53 -8.23 -2.25
N ILE A 55 1.64 -8.41 -1.49
CA ILE A 55 2.26 -7.31 -0.72
C ILE A 55 2.58 -6.14 -1.64
N LEU A 56 3.28 -6.40 -2.76
CA LEU A 56 3.71 -5.35 -3.68
C LEU A 56 2.52 -4.65 -4.37
N LEU A 57 1.44 -5.37 -4.65
CA LEU A 57 0.18 -4.78 -5.14
C LEU A 57 -0.39 -3.78 -4.13
N HIS A 58 -0.54 -4.19 -2.86
CA HIS A 58 -1.15 -3.34 -1.83
C HIS A 58 -0.27 -2.16 -1.45
N VAL A 59 1.06 -2.33 -1.43
CA VAL A 59 2.02 -1.23 -1.26
C VAL A 59 1.81 -0.19 -2.37
N ARG A 60 1.76 -0.62 -3.64
CA ARG A 60 1.55 0.30 -4.77
C ARG A 60 0.23 1.05 -4.66
N ASN A 61 -0.88 0.34 -4.42
CA ASN A 61 -2.21 0.95 -4.32
C ASN A 61 -2.28 2.01 -3.21
N LEU A 62 -1.65 1.73 -2.05
CA LEU A 62 -1.62 2.66 -0.92
C LEU A 62 -0.67 3.83 -1.16
N PHE A 63 0.46 3.60 -1.80
CA PHE A 63 1.37 4.66 -2.22
C PHE A 63 0.70 5.61 -3.22
N ASP A 64 0.03 5.08 -4.24
CA ASP A 64 -0.70 5.86 -5.24
C ASP A 64 -1.82 6.72 -4.59
N PHE A 65 -2.50 6.18 -3.57
CA PHE A 65 -3.49 6.93 -2.79
C PHE A 65 -2.85 8.07 -1.99
N LEU A 66 -1.70 7.81 -1.33
CA LEU A 66 -1.06 8.75 -0.41
C LEU A 66 -0.27 9.85 -1.14
N GLU A 67 0.48 9.54 -2.18
CA GLU A 67 1.40 10.51 -2.78
C GLU A 67 0.84 11.16 -4.05
N HIS A 68 0.62 10.37 -5.11
CA HIS A 68 -0.03 10.82 -6.35
C HIS A 68 -0.26 9.66 -7.33
N PRO A 69 -1.44 9.55 -7.97
CA PRO A 69 -1.67 8.55 -9.01
C PRO A 69 -1.49 9.14 -10.42
N PRO A 70 -1.40 8.27 -11.45
CA PRO A 70 -1.93 8.56 -12.77
C PRO A 70 -3.47 8.40 -12.81
N ALA A 71 -4.13 9.12 -13.72
CA ALA A 71 -5.56 9.03 -14.09
C ALA A 71 -6.65 9.63 -13.15
N SER A 72 -7.82 9.91 -13.76
CA SER A 72 -8.90 10.78 -13.26
C SER A 72 -9.96 10.09 -12.39
N ASP A 73 -10.02 8.76 -12.41
CA ASP A 73 -11.00 7.91 -11.71
C ASP A 73 -10.53 7.43 -10.33
N TYR A 74 -9.24 7.55 -10.03
CA TYR A 74 -8.63 7.14 -8.77
C TYR A 74 -9.00 8.11 -7.63
N VAL A 75 -9.19 7.57 -6.42
CA VAL A 75 -9.36 8.38 -5.20
C VAL A 75 -8.00 8.60 -4.54
N ARG A 76 -7.73 9.82 -4.11
CA ARG A 76 -6.46 10.25 -3.51
C ARG A 76 -6.67 10.81 -2.11
N ALA A 77 -5.63 10.78 -1.29
CA ALA A 77 -5.61 11.50 -0.01
C ALA A 77 -5.91 13.00 -0.20
N LYS A 78 -5.35 13.61 -1.26
CA LYS A 78 -5.65 15.00 -1.65
C LYS A 78 -7.09 15.24 -2.14
N ASP A 79 -7.86 14.21 -2.50
CA ASP A 79 -9.26 14.41 -2.86
C ASP A 79 -10.17 14.48 -1.61
N ILE A 80 -9.62 14.09 -0.45
CA ILE A 80 -10.29 14.14 0.84
C ILE A 80 -9.86 15.37 1.63
N LEU A 81 -8.55 15.63 1.67
CA LEU A 81 -7.93 16.71 2.45
C LEU A 81 -7.54 17.94 1.62
N GLN A 82 -7.73 17.90 0.30
CA GLN A 82 -7.37 18.98 -0.62
C GLN A 82 -5.90 19.40 -0.45
N ASP A 83 -5.66 20.69 -0.24
CA ASP A 83 -4.32 21.26 -0.12
C ASP A 83 -3.70 21.08 1.28
N LYS A 84 -4.48 20.59 2.26
CA LYS A 84 -3.95 20.28 3.60
C LYS A 84 -3.05 19.06 3.57
N TRP A 85 -3.28 18.13 2.64
CA TRP A 85 -2.49 16.92 2.56
C TRP A 85 -1.16 17.15 1.85
N LYS A 86 -0.10 17.07 2.64
CA LYS A 86 1.29 17.00 2.18
C LYS A 86 1.81 15.60 2.55
N PRO A 87 2.01 14.70 1.57
CA PRO A 87 2.53 13.37 1.87
C PRO A 87 3.91 13.48 2.54
N PRO A 88 4.22 12.61 3.52
CA PRO A 88 5.55 12.55 4.07
C PRO A 88 6.56 12.15 3.01
N LYS A 89 7.83 12.45 3.30
CA LYS A 89 8.93 11.90 2.52
C LYS A 89 9.07 10.40 2.83
N PHE A 90 8.66 9.56 1.91
CA PHE A 90 8.98 8.14 1.92
C PHE A 90 10.49 7.96 1.74
N LYS A 91 11.11 7.07 2.52
CA LYS A 91 12.56 6.85 2.45
C LYS A 91 12.89 5.69 1.50
N ILE A 92 12.02 4.68 1.47
CA ILE A 92 12.20 3.47 0.67
C ILE A 92 11.24 3.46 -0.50
N ILE A 93 9.97 3.75 -0.25
CA ILE A 93 8.94 3.74 -1.29
C ILE A 93 9.11 5.00 -2.15
N ASN A 94 9.39 4.81 -3.44
CA ASN A 94 9.56 5.92 -4.37
C ASN A 94 9.14 5.49 -5.78
N ASN A 95 9.14 6.43 -6.73
CA ASN A 95 8.74 6.17 -8.11
C ASN A 95 9.58 5.10 -8.81
N ASN A 96 10.87 4.96 -8.46
CA ASN A 96 11.72 3.90 -9.02
C ASN A 96 11.29 2.54 -8.49
N LEU A 97 11.07 2.43 -7.18
CA LEU A 97 10.53 1.21 -6.56
C LEU A 97 9.16 0.85 -7.17
N MET A 98 8.28 1.82 -7.43
CA MET A 98 6.99 1.55 -8.07
C MET A 98 7.14 1.00 -9.49
N LYS A 99 8.12 1.52 -10.26
CA LYS A 99 8.47 0.97 -11.57
C LYS A 99 8.99 -0.45 -11.47
N GLU A 100 9.85 -0.74 -10.50
CA GLU A 100 10.36 -2.09 -10.24
C GLU A 100 9.24 -3.05 -9.84
N ILE A 101 8.32 -2.63 -8.96
CA ILE A 101 7.14 -3.42 -8.58
C ILE A 101 6.30 -3.74 -9.81
N ASN A 102 6.02 -2.76 -10.66
CA ASN A 102 5.24 -2.97 -11.87
C ASN A 102 5.93 -3.97 -12.81
N ASN A 103 7.23 -3.84 -13.02
CA ASN A 103 8.00 -4.77 -13.85
C ASN A 103 8.05 -6.18 -13.26
N TYR A 104 8.28 -6.30 -11.95
CA TYR A 104 8.36 -7.60 -11.26
C TYR A 104 7.04 -8.37 -11.30
N ARG A 105 5.92 -7.66 -11.15
CA ARG A 105 4.55 -8.22 -11.18
C ARG A 105 4.08 -8.60 -12.59
N MET A 106 4.67 -8.02 -13.64
CA MET A 106 4.40 -8.46 -15.00
C MET A 106 5.17 -9.75 -15.29
N HIS A 107 4.52 -10.89 -15.00
CA HIS A 107 5.12 -12.22 -15.05
C HIS A 107 5.69 -12.61 -16.43
N ILE A 108 5.17 -12.02 -17.51
CA ILE A 108 5.54 -12.31 -18.90
C ILE A 108 6.18 -11.06 -19.52
N THR A 109 7.39 -10.70 -19.08
CA THR A 109 8.18 -9.58 -19.65
C THR A 109 9.67 -9.86 -19.62
N TYR A 110 10.40 -9.36 -20.61
CA TYR A 110 11.87 -9.43 -20.65
C TYR A 110 12.55 -8.59 -19.56
N SER A 111 11.84 -7.61 -19.00
CA SER A 111 12.33 -6.74 -17.93
C SER A 111 12.21 -7.34 -16.53
N ARG A 112 11.58 -8.51 -16.39
CA ARG A 112 11.35 -9.14 -15.09
C ARG A 112 12.65 -9.78 -14.59
N LYS A 113 13.21 -9.21 -13.52
CA LYS A 113 14.40 -9.77 -12.86
C LYS A 113 14.03 -10.93 -11.94
N MET A 114 14.74 -12.04 -12.07
CA MET A 114 14.55 -13.30 -11.31
C MET A 114 15.91 -13.85 -10.86
N GLY A 115 15.90 -14.85 -9.97
CA GLY A 115 17.15 -15.45 -9.46
C GLY A 115 17.98 -14.43 -8.67
N GLU A 116 19.26 -14.30 -8.99
CA GLU A 116 20.21 -13.41 -8.33
C GLU A 116 19.92 -11.91 -8.57
N GLU A 117 19.23 -11.58 -9.67
CA GLU A 117 18.87 -10.20 -10.00
C GLU A 117 17.54 -9.76 -9.34
N LYS A 118 16.85 -10.68 -8.65
CA LYS A 118 15.57 -10.39 -8.01
C LYS A 118 15.75 -9.26 -6.99
N PRO A 119 14.92 -8.20 -7.04
CA PRO A 119 15.00 -7.13 -6.05
C PRO A 119 14.80 -7.67 -4.63
N ASP A 120 15.60 -7.17 -3.70
CA ASP A 120 15.38 -7.43 -2.28
C ASP A 120 14.27 -6.51 -1.76
N TRP A 121 13.14 -7.12 -1.40
CA TRP A 121 11.96 -6.39 -0.96
C TRP A 121 11.96 -6.34 0.57
N ASP A 122 12.28 -5.18 1.14
CA ASP A 122 12.12 -4.94 2.57
C ASP A 122 10.64 -4.69 2.92
N ILE A 123 9.85 -5.77 2.90
CA ILE A 123 8.40 -5.73 3.09
C ILE A 123 7.98 -5.14 4.44
N LYS A 124 8.82 -5.29 5.47
CA LYS A 124 8.55 -4.77 6.81
C LYS A 124 8.66 -3.25 6.79
N LYS A 125 9.77 -2.72 6.26
CA LYS A 125 9.93 -1.27 6.20
C LYS A 125 8.92 -0.62 5.24
N MET A 126 8.57 -1.26 4.12
CA MET A 126 7.51 -0.74 3.24
C MET A 126 6.17 -0.63 3.97
N ARG A 127 5.75 -1.68 4.68
CA ARG A 127 4.54 -1.65 5.51
C ARG A 127 4.60 -0.55 6.56
N ASP A 128 5.72 -0.43 7.25
CA ASP A 128 5.88 0.53 8.33
C ASP A 128 5.84 1.98 7.79
N GLU A 129 6.44 2.27 6.63
CA GLU A 129 6.33 3.57 5.94
C GLU A 129 4.89 3.89 5.54
N ILE A 130 4.17 2.94 4.91
CA ILE A 130 2.77 3.13 4.53
C ILE A 130 1.89 3.40 5.77
N ASN A 131 2.07 2.63 6.85
CA ASN A 131 1.33 2.82 8.08
C ASN A 131 1.62 4.19 8.71
N ALA A 132 2.88 4.63 8.73
CA ALA A 132 3.27 5.94 9.24
C ALA A 132 2.61 7.07 8.43
N ALA A 133 2.72 7.02 7.10
CA ALA A 133 2.11 7.98 6.20
C ALA A 133 0.58 8.01 6.33
N TYR A 134 -0.05 6.85 6.52
CA TYR A 134 -1.47 6.78 6.79
C TYR A 134 -1.87 7.39 8.14
N GLN A 135 -1.06 7.24 9.19
CA GLN A 135 -1.35 7.91 10.46
C GLN A 135 -1.22 9.42 10.35
N GLU A 136 -0.26 9.94 9.58
CA GLU A 136 -0.18 11.37 9.28
C GLU A 136 -1.42 11.84 8.52
N PHE A 137 -1.85 11.10 7.50
CA PHE A 137 -3.10 11.37 6.78
C PHE A 137 -4.30 11.47 7.73
N ARG A 138 -4.38 10.56 8.71
CA ARG A 138 -5.47 10.58 9.69
C ARG A 138 -5.42 11.74 10.67
N LYS A 139 -4.23 12.25 11.01
CA LYS A 139 -4.08 13.40 11.91
C LYS A 139 -4.64 14.67 11.28
N GLU A 140 -4.46 14.82 9.97
CA GLU A 140 -4.95 15.96 9.18
C GLU A 140 -6.46 15.94 8.91
N LEU A 141 -7.14 14.81 9.14
CA LEU A 141 -8.61 14.74 9.03
C LEU A 141 -9.30 15.59 10.11
N PRO A 142 -10.44 16.22 9.78
CA PRO A 142 -11.30 16.84 10.77
C PRO A 142 -11.65 15.87 11.90
N ASP A 143 -11.75 16.38 13.14
CA ASP A 143 -12.03 15.55 14.32
C ASP A 143 -13.28 14.67 14.19
N PRO A 144 -14.40 15.11 13.57
CA PRO A 144 -15.56 14.24 13.34
C PRO A 144 -15.27 13.05 12.41
N ASP A 145 -14.33 13.20 11.47
CA ASP A 145 -13.99 12.18 10.49
C ASP A 145 -12.92 11.20 10.99
N ARG A 146 -11.96 11.67 11.81
CA ARG A 146 -10.81 10.87 12.27
C ARG A 146 -11.18 9.49 12.88
N PRO A 147 -12.27 9.34 13.67
CA PRO A 147 -12.72 8.04 14.17
C PRO A 147 -13.17 7.10 13.05
N LEU A 148 -13.83 7.63 12.02
CA LEU A 148 -14.34 6.85 10.89
C LEU A 148 -13.20 6.22 10.10
N TRP A 149 -12.01 6.81 10.12
CA TRP A 149 -10.80 6.32 9.45
C TRP A 149 -9.93 5.43 10.34
N LYS A 150 -10.34 5.08 11.57
CA LYS A 150 -9.57 4.14 12.39
C LYS A 150 -9.56 2.74 11.76
N ILE A 151 -8.39 2.13 11.65
CA ILE A 151 -8.24 0.71 11.29
C ILE A 151 -8.56 -0.12 12.53
N GLN A 152 -9.34 -1.19 12.38
CA GLN A 152 -9.51 -2.15 13.47
C GLN A 152 -8.18 -2.91 13.60
N SER A 153 -7.45 -2.70 14.70
CA SER A 153 -6.41 -3.65 15.07
C SER A 153 -7.12 -4.95 15.37
N LYS A 154 -6.89 -6.02 14.58
CA LYS A 154 -7.24 -7.35 15.05
C LYS A 154 -6.52 -7.52 16.39
N LYS A 155 -7.28 -7.76 17.47
CA LYS A 155 -6.69 -8.28 18.71
C LYS A 155 -6.01 -9.58 18.32
N SER A 156 -4.68 -9.59 18.40
CA SER A 156 -3.87 -10.80 18.33
C SER A 156 -4.29 -11.78 19.41
#